data_AF-A0A7S3GN94-F1
#
_entry.id   AF-A0A7S3GN94-F1
#
_cell.length_a   1.000
_cell.length_b   1.000
_cell.length_c   1.000
_cell.angle_alpha   90.00
_cell.angle_beta   90.00
_cell.angle_gamma   90.00
#
_symmetry.space_group_name_H-M   'P 1'
#
loop_
_entity.id
_entity.type
_entity.pdbx_description
1 polymer ?
#
loop_
_entity_poly.entity_id
_entity_poly.type
_entity_poly.pdbx_seq_one_letter_code
_entity_poly.pdbx_strand_id
1 'polypeptide(L)'
;GEITICGFVLTKEDIVVKREFNGDAKRYEAAASDDGSLLVAVDTTVDEQMLSELRARSIVSSVQKLRKSSGLVVSDVVEVFYKIEDVKGGEAAVTAAYQLVEETLKAHKDIVKRLQSSPYPVSHRSPASVIIGTESIQDPDLIKGTFTVYLTAPAVAVNRAAVAATVGANETAVEAAVQYLQTLNYTATVETETVKVGVEGVSYTFNKGEHYFASVADFL
;
A
#
# COMPACT_ATOMS: atom_id res chain seq x y z
N GLY A 1 -48.88 -29.59 -15.28
CA GLY A 1 -48.31 -29.87 -16.60
C GLY A 1 -48.12 -31.36 -16.65
N GLU A 2 -48.76 -32.02 -17.59
CA GLU A 2 -48.79 -33.47 -17.72
C GLU A 2 -48.25 -33.82 -19.12
N ILE A 3 -47.56 -34.96 -19.22
CA ILE A 3 -47.03 -35.45 -20.50
C ILE A 3 -47.38 -36.93 -20.64
N THR A 4 -47.77 -37.35 -21.84
CA THR A 4 -48.07 -38.75 -22.13
C THR A 4 -46.92 -39.36 -22.94
N ILE A 5 -46.28 -40.41 -22.39
CA ILE A 5 -45.19 -41.14 -23.06
C ILE A 5 -45.60 -42.61 -23.15
N CYS A 6 -45.65 -43.16 -24.37
CA CYS A 6 -46.04 -44.55 -24.63
C CYS A 6 -47.37 -44.99 -23.98
N GLY A 7 -48.32 -44.06 -23.82
CA GLY A 7 -49.64 -44.33 -23.21
C GLY A 7 -49.71 -44.18 -21.69
N PHE A 8 -48.60 -43.83 -21.02
CA PHE A 8 -48.58 -43.50 -19.59
C PHE A 8 -48.60 -41.98 -19.38
N VAL A 9 -49.46 -41.50 -18.48
CA VAL A 9 -49.52 -40.09 -18.08
C VAL A 9 -48.52 -39.87 -16.95
N LEU A 10 -47.54 -39.01 -17.17
CA LEU A 10 -46.56 -38.58 -16.17
C LEU A 10 -46.94 -37.19 -15.65
N THR A 11 -46.96 -37.07 -14.33
CA THR A 11 -47.22 -35.83 -13.60
C THR A 11 -45.90 -35.19 -13.14
N LYS A 12 -45.97 -34.07 -12.42
CA LYS A 12 -44.79 -33.42 -11.85
C LYS A 12 -44.07 -34.28 -10.80
N GLU A 13 -44.77 -35.20 -10.15
CA GLU A 13 -44.22 -36.10 -9.15
C GLU A 13 -43.39 -37.22 -9.79
N ASP A 14 -43.66 -37.51 -11.06
CA ASP A 14 -43.00 -38.58 -11.82
C ASP A 14 -41.77 -38.10 -12.60
N ILE A 15 -41.50 -36.78 -12.64
CA ILE A 15 -40.48 -36.16 -13.49
C ILE A 15 -39.52 -35.32 -12.65
N VAL A 16 -38.25 -35.72 -12.62
CA VAL A 16 -37.15 -34.93 -12.05
C VAL A 16 -36.38 -34.24 -13.16
N VAL A 17 -36.33 -32.91 -13.13
CA VAL A 17 -35.52 -32.11 -14.06
C VAL A 17 -34.14 -31.88 -13.43
N LYS A 18 -33.12 -32.57 -13.96
CA LYS A 18 -31.73 -32.27 -13.61
C LYS A 18 -31.18 -31.23 -14.58
N ARG A 19 -30.61 -30.15 -14.02
CA ARG A 19 -29.89 -29.13 -14.78
C ARG A 19 -28.41 -29.33 -14.56
N GLU A 20 -27.66 -29.43 -15.64
CA GLU A 20 -26.21 -29.56 -15.61
C GLU A 20 -25.59 -28.35 -16.30
N PHE A 21 -24.50 -27.85 -15.74
CA PHE A 21 -23.74 -26.79 -16.36
C PHE A 21 -22.87 -27.37 -17.48
N ASN A 22 -23.02 -26.84 -18.69
CA ASN A 22 -22.21 -27.20 -19.86
C ASN A 22 -21.56 -25.95 -20.48
N GLY A 23 -20.86 -25.17 -19.63
CA GLY A 23 -20.07 -24.02 -20.05
C GLY A 23 -18.58 -24.20 -19.75
N ASP A 24 -17.79 -23.14 -19.94
CA ASP A 24 -16.35 -23.18 -19.69
C ASP A 24 -16.05 -23.29 -18.19
N ALA A 25 -15.67 -24.50 -17.75
CA ALA A 25 -15.33 -24.80 -16.36
C ALA A 25 -14.05 -24.09 -15.86
N LYS A 26 -13.25 -23.46 -16.74
CA LYS A 26 -12.11 -22.62 -16.32
C LYS A 26 -12.53 -21.20 -15.96
N ARG A 27 -13.65 -20.75 -16.53
CA ARG A 27 -14.19 -19.41 -16.33
C ARG A 27 -15.30 -19.38 -15.29
N TYR A 28 -16.08 -20.45 -15.20
CA TYR A 28 -17.24 -20.50 -14.33
C TYR A 28 -17.13 -21.61 -13.31
N GLU A 29 -17.40 -21.28 -12.05
CA GLU A 29 -17.69 -22.25 -11.01
C GLU A 29 -19.20 -22.41 -10.90
N ALA A 30 -19.70 -23.62 -11.12
CA ALA A 30 -21.13 -23.89 -11.18
C ALA A 30 -21.55 -24.96 -10.16
N ALA A 31 -22.70 -24.72 -9.54
CA ALA A 31 -23.33 -25.65 -8.60
C ALA A 31 -24.82 -25.74 -8.91
N ALA A 32 -25.33 -26.97 -8.93
CA ALA A 32 -26.76 -27.25 -9.00
C ALA A 32 -27.28 -27.56 -7.58
N SER A 33 -28.53 -27.19 -7.30
CA SER A 33 -29.21 -27.64 -6.08
C SER A 33 -29.46 -29.15 -6.12
N ASP A 34 -29.54 -29.77 -4.94
CA ASP A 34 -29.75 -31.22 -4.81
C ASP A 34 -31.04 -31.70 -5.48
N ASP A 35 -32.07 -30.85 -5.51
CA ASP A 35 -33.36 -31.10 -6.17
C ASP A 35 -33.38 -30.71 -7.66
N GLY A 36 -32.25 -30.22 -8.20
CA GLY A 36 -32.09 -29.80 -9.59
C GLY A 36 -32.88 -28.54 -9.97
N SER A 37 -33.56 -27.89 -9.02
CA SER A 37 -34.44 -26.74 -9.26
C SER A 37 -33.67 -25.46 -9.64
N LEU A 38 -32.44 -25.34 -9.16
CA LEU A 38 -31.58 -24.17 -9.36
C LEU A 38 -30.20 -24.61 -9.88
N LEU A 39 -29.69 -23.87 -10.86
CA LEU A 39 -28.30 -23.94 -11.29
C LEU A 39 -27.70 -22.54 -11.18
N VAL A 40 -26.61 -22.41 -10.43
CA VAL A 40 -25.82 -21.18 -10.33
C VAL A 40 -24.50 -21.40 -11.04
N ALA A 41 -24.06 -20.41 -11.83
CA ALA A 41 -22.73 -20.37 -12.41
C ALA A 41 -22.14 -18.98 -12.15
N VAL A 42 -21.00 -18.92 -11.47
CA VAL A 42 -20.30 -17.67 -11.11
C VAL A 42 -19.06 -17.55 -11.98
N ASP A 43 -18.91 -16.41 -12.65
CA ASP A 43 -17.68 -16.09 -13.39
C ASP A 43 -16.55 -15.80 -12.40
N THR A 44 -15.49 -16.60 -12.45
CA THR A 44 -14.32 -16.51 -11.58
C THR A 44 -13.12 -15.87 -12.28
N THR A 45 -13.32 -15.27 -13.46
CA THR A 45 -12.25 -14.53 -14.13
C THR A 45 -11.83 -13.32 -13.29
N VAL A 46 -10.52 -13.21 -13.11
CA VAL A 46 -9.91 -12.11 -12.37
C VAL A 46 -9.27 -11.17 -13.38
N ASP A 47 -9.69 -9.90 -13.35
CA ASP A 47 -9.06 -8.85 -14.14
C ASP A 47 -8.00 -8.09 -13.32
N GLU A 48 -7.16 -7.31 -14.02
CA GLU A 48 -6.09 -6.55 -13.38
C GLU A 48 -6.62 -5.42 -12.48
N GLN A 49 -7.83 -4.91 -12.73
CA GLN A 49 -8.44 -3.87 -11.90
C GLN A 49 -8.87 -4.44 -10.54
N MET A 50 -9.44 -5.64 -10.52
CA MET A 50 -9.78 -6.40 -9.33
C MET A 50 -8.52 -6.73 -8.52
N LEU A 51 -7.43 -7.16 -9.18
CA LEU A 51 -6.15 -7.37 -8.51
C LEU A 51 -5.58 -6.08 -7.94
N SER A 52 -5.61 -4.98 -8.69
CA SER A 52 -5.16 -3.68 -8.20
C SER A 52 -5.97 -3.23 -6.96
N GLU A 53 -7.29 -3.41 -6.98
CA GLU A 53 -8.14 -3.08 -5.85
C GLU A 53 -7.87 -3.98 -4.64
N LEU A 54 -7.68 -5.28 -4.86
CA LEU A 54 -7.27 -6.24 -3.84
C LEU A 54 -5.96 -5.82 -3.20
N ARG A 55 -4.94 -5.48 -4.00
CA ARG A 55 -3.64 -4.99 -3.52
C ARG A 55 -3.79 -3.75 -2.65
N ALA A 56 -4.55 -2.75 -3.10
CA ALA A 56 -4.80 -1.53 -2.34
C ALA A 56 -5.46 -1.85 -0.98
N ARG A 57 -6.47 -2.72 -0.96
CA ARG A 57 -7.14 -3.17 0.27
C ARG A 57 -6.19 -3.93 1.19
N SER A 58 -5.36 -4.81 0.65
CA SER A 58 -4.38 -5.57 1.41
C SER A 58 -3.37 -4.65 2.09
N ILE A 59 -2.80 -3.68 1.37
CA ILE A 59 -1.87 -2.69 1.94
C ILE A 59 -2.54 -1.91 3.07
N VAL A 60 -3.74 -1.37 2.83
CA VAL A 60 -4.47 -0.59 3.85
C VAL A 60 -4.82 -1.44 5.07
N SER A 61 -5.27 -2.67 4.86
CA SER A 61 -5.59 -3.61 5.94
C SER A 61 -4.37 -3.91 6.80
N SER A 62 -3.21 -4.15 6.19
CA SER A 62 -1.96 -4.41 6.89
C SER A 62 -1.52 -3.21 7.72
N VAL A 63 -1.54 -2.01 7.16
CA VAL A 63 -1.21 -0.78 7.92
C VAL A 63 -2.17 -0.59 9.10
N GLN A 64 -3.47 -0.82 8.91
CA GLN A 64 -4.45 -0.71 9.98
C GLN A 64 -4.27 -1.77 11.07
N LYS A 65 -3.92 -3.01 10.71
CA LYS A 65 -3.59 -4.06 11.67
C LYS A 65 -2.35 -3.68 12.47
N LEU A 66 -1.30 -3.20 11.80
CA LEU A 66 -0.07 -2.76 12.45
C LEU A 66 -0.30 -1.57 13.39
N ARG A 67 -1.16 -0.61 13.01
CA ARG A 67 -1.58 0.47 13.94
C ARG A 67 -2.20 -0.08 15.22
N LYS A 68 -3.13 -1.02 15.08
CA LYS A 68 -3.82 -1.62 16.23
C LYS A 68 -2.87 -2.43 17.11
N SER A 69 -1.98 -3.24 16.52
CA SER A 69 -1.01 -4.04 17.28
C SER A 69 0.05 -3.18 17.96
N SER A 70 0.41 -2.03 17.38
CA SER A 70 1.26 -1.02 18.00
C SER A 70 0.56 -0.15 19.05
N GLY A 71 -0.73 -0.39 19.35
CA GLY A 71 -1.48 0.35 20.37
C GLY A 71 -1.86 1.78 19.97
N LEU A 72 -1.81 2.11 18.68
CA LEU A 72 -2.15 3.43 18.16
C LEU A 72 -3.66 3.57 17.95
N VAL A 73 -4.17 4.76 18.23
CA VAL A 73 -5.55 5.16 17.91
C VAL A 73 -5.60 5.90 16.57
N VAL A 74 -6.80 6.13 16.03
CA VAL A 74 -6.98 6.78 14.72
C VAL A 74 -6.46 8.22 14.71
N SER A 75 -6.50 8.92 15.85
CA SER A 75 -6.02 10.30 15.97
C SER A 75 -4.50 10.44 15.99
N ASP A 76 -3.76 9.35 16.17
CA ASP A 76 -2.30 9.42 16.25
C ASP A 76 -1.71 9.70 14.88
N VAL A 77 -0.90 10.75 14.80
CA VAL A 77 -0.15 11.11 13.60
C VAL A 77 1.05 10.18 13.49
N VAL A 78 1.17 9.49 12.36
CA VAL A 78 2.26 8.57 12.05
C VAL A 78 2.58 8.66 10.57
N GLU A 79 3.80 8.27 10.21
CA GLU A 79 4.19 8.09 8.81
C GLU A 79 4.28 6.61 8.48
N VAL A 80 3.94 6.27 7.24
CA VAL A 80 3.90 4.89 6.75
C VAL A 80 4.88 4.74 5.61
N PHE A 81 5.81 3.79 5.76
CA PHE A 81 6.78 3.45 4.72
C PHE A 81 6.67 1.99 4.33
N TYR A 82 7.04 1.65 3.10
CA TYR A 82 7.10 0.26 2.65
C TYR A 82 8.40 -0.08 1.94
N LYS A 83 8.82 -1.33 2.06
CA LYS A 83 9.99 -1.91 1.43
C LYS A 83 9.60 -3.21 0.74
N ILE A 84 10.07 -3.38 -0.49
CA ILE A 84 9.85 -4.58 -1.29
C ILE A 84 11.19 -5.29 -1.46
N GLU A 85 11.23 -6.57 -1.11
CA GLU A 85 12.42 -7.44 -1.16
C GLU A 85 12.05 -8.83 -1.70
N ASP A 86 13.06 -9.67 -1.89
CA ASP A 86 12.90 -11.08 -2.29
C ASP A 86 12.11 -11.33 -3.59
N VAL A 87 12.10 -10.34 -4.49
CA VAL A 87 11.44 -10.47 -5.80
C VAL A 87 12.31 -11.28 -6.74
N LYS A 88 11.74 -12.34 -7.33
CA LYS A 88 12.42 -13.15 -8.34
C LYS A 88 12.61 -12.32 -9.62
N GLY A 89 13.85 -12.17 -10.07
CA GLY A 89 14.20 -11.40 -11.28
C GLY A 89 15.20 -10.27 -11.06
N GLY A 90 15.77 -10.12 -9.86
CA GLY A 90 16.81 -9.14 -9.56
C GLY A 90 16.28 -7.71 -9.42
N GLU A 91 17.17 -6.73 -9.50
CA GLU A 91 16.86 -5.31 -9.24
C GLU A 91 15.76 -4.74 -10.15
N ALA A 92 15.74 -5.11 -11.44
CA ALA A 92 14.71 -4.64 -12.37
C ALA A 92 13.29 -5.08 -11.95
N ALA A 93 13.16 -6.30 -11.43
CA ALA A 93 11.88 -6.82 -10.95
C ALA A 93 11.44 -6.11 -9.66
N VAL A 94 12.39 -5.76 -8.78
CA VAL A 94 12.12 -4.96 -7.58
C VAL A 94 11.63 -3.56 -7.97
N THR A 95 12.30 -2.88 -8.91
CA THR A 95 11.86 -1.56 -9.42
C THR A 95 10.46 -1.61 -10.02
N ALA A 96 10.16 -2.63 -10.82
CA ALA A 96 8.82 -2.81 -11.38
C ALA A 96 7.77 -3.05 -10.28
N ALA A 97 8.12 -3.75 -9.20
CA ALA A 97 7.23 -3.96 -8.06
C ALA A 97 6.95 -2.66 -7.28
N TYR A 98 7.97 -1.79 -7.10
CA TYR A 98 7.75 -0.46 -6.52
C TYR A 98 6.80 0.38 -7.39
N GLN A 99 7.01 0.40 -8.71
CA GLN A 99 6.14 1.11 -9.66
C GLN A 99 4.70 0.59 -9.59
N LEU A 100 4.51 -0.73 -9.56
CA LEU A 100 3.19 -1.35 -9.43
C LEU A 100 2.44 -0.91 -8.17
N VAL A 101 3.14 -0.88 -7.02
CA VAL A 101 2.54 -0.41 -5.76
C VAL A 101 2.20 1.07 -5.82
N GLU A 102 3.10 1.90 -6.34
CA GLU A 102 2.84 3.34 -6.50
C GLU A 102 1.63 3.62 -7.38
N GLU A 103 1.52 2.92 -8.52
CA GLU A 103 0.36 3.01 -9.41
C GLU A 103 -0.92 2.55 -8.72
N THR A 104 -0.86 1.44 -7.99
CA THR A 104 -1.99 0.92 -7.20
C THR A 104 -2.47 1.94 -6.17
N LEU A 105 -1.55 2.54 -5.42
CA LEU A 105 -1.87 3.57 -4.41
C LEU A 105 -2.43 4.86 -5.05
N LYS A 106 -1.94 5.24 -6.23
CA LYS A 106 -2.43 6.39 -7.01
C LYS A 106 -3.80 6.13 -7.64
N ALA A 107 -4.08 4.90 -8.07
CA ALA A 107 -5.36 4.51 -8.66
C ALA A 107 -6.48 4.45 -7.62
N HIS A 108 -6.20 3.89 -6.43
CA HIS A 108 -7.19 3.65 -5.38
C HIS A 108 -7.09 4.64 -4.20
N LYS A 109 -6.98 5.94 -4.52
CA LYS A 109 -6.83 7.01 -3.51
C LYS A 109 -7.97 7.04 -2.49
N ASP A 110 -9.18 6.68 -2.89
CA ASP A 110 -10.36 6.57 -2.01
C ASP A 110 -10.16 5.52 -0.91
N ILE A 111 -9.54 4.39 -1.23
CA ILE A 111 -9.21 3.33 -0.26
C ILE A 111 -8.06 3.78 0.64
N VAL A 112 -7.00 4.37 0.06
CA VAL A 112 -5.78 4.79 0.78
C VAL A 112 -6.04 5.93 1.76
N LYS A 113 -6.94 6.88 1.43
CA LYS A 113 -7.31 8.01 2.31
C LYS A 113 -7.77 7.59 3.71
N ARG A 114 -8.22 6.34 3.88
CA ARG A 114 -8.63 5.78 5.18
C ARG A 114 -7.47 5.65 6.18
N LEU A 115 -6.22 5.69 5.72
CA LEU A 115 -5.03 5.61 6.57
C LEU A 115 -4.61 6.95 7.20
N GLN A 116 -5.14 8.08 6.72
CA GLN A 116 -4.71 9.45 7.04
C GLN A 116 -3.25 9.79 6.68
N SER A 117 -2.38 8.80 6.48
CA SER A 117 -1.05 8.92 5.88
C SER A 117 -0.96 7.98 4.68
N SER A 118 -0.53 8.52 3.54
CA SER A 118 -0.20 7.69 2.36
C SER A 118 1.06 6.88 2.64
N PRO A 119 1.13 5.60 2.23
CA PRO A 119 2.37 4.82 2.28
C PRO A 119 3.38 5.31 1.23
N TYR A 120 4.65 5.44 1.60
CA TYR A 120 5.75 5.83 0.70
C TYR A 120 6.89 4.80 0.68
N PRO A 121 7.68 4.72 -0.41
CA PRO A 121 8.87 3.88 -0.44
C PRO A 121 9.84 4.19 0.71
N VAL A 122 10.51 3.17 1.22
CA VAL A 122 11.49 3.29 2.32
C VAL A 122 12.67 4.21 1.98
N SER A 123 12.92 4.49 0.69
CA SER A 123 13.93 5.47 0.24
C SER A 123 13.66 6.90 0.74
N HIS A 124 12.40 7.25 1.01
CA HIS A 124 12.02 8.55 1.56
C HIS A 124 12.07 8.59 3.09
N ARG A 125 12.26 7.44 3.74
CA ARG A 125 12.32 7.36 5.21
C ARG A 125 13.67 7.89 5.70
N SER A 126 13.65 8.83 6.64
CA SER A 126 14.88 9.22 7.34
C SER A 126 15.44 8.03 8.12
N PRO A 127 16.76 7.76 8.06
CA PRO A 127 17.41 6.75 8.90
C PRO A 127 17.23 6.99 10.39
N ALA A 128 17.04 8.25 10.81
CA ALA A 128 16.84 8.64 12.20
C ALA A 128 15.38 8.53 12.69
N SER A 129 14.44 8.15 11.80
CA SER A 129 13.03 8.00 12.17
C SER A 129 12.82 6.88 13.19
N VAL A 130 12.00 7.16 14.21
CA VAL A 130 11.65 6.20 15.26
C VAL A 130 10.60 5.24 14.72
N ILE A 131 10.94 3.95 14.63
CA ILE A 131 10.01 2.90 14.21
C ILE A 131 9.12 2.52 15.39
N ILE A 132 7.80 2.65 15.20
CA ILE A 132 6.76 2.25 16.15
C ILE A 132 6.38 0.78 15.94
N GLY A 133 6.33 0.34 14.68
CA GLY A 133 5.95 -1.01 14.31
C GLY A 133 6.48 -1.40 12.94
N THR A 134 6.69 -2.69 12.74
CA THR A 134 7.09 -3.28 11.46
C THR A 134 6.36 -4.59 11.24
N GLU A 135 5.96 -4.86 10.00
CA GLU A 135 5.32 -6.11 9.60
C GLU A 135 5.74 -6.49 8.18
N SER A 136 6.14 -7.75 7.98
CA SER A 136 6.49 -8.31 6.68
C SER A 136 5.41 -9.27 6.21
N ILE A 137 4.99 -9.11 4.95
CA ILE A 137 3.89 -9.84 4.33
C ILE A 137 4.42 -10.53 3.08
N GLN A 138 4.15 -11.83 2.97
CA GLN A 138 4.42 -12.64 1.79
C GLN A 138 3.10 -13.10 1.22
N ASP A 139 2.53 -12.26 0.36
CA ASP A 139 1.26 -12.51 -0.32
C ASP A 139 1.49 -12.36 -1.83
N PRO A 140 1.44 -13.45 -2.63
CA PRO A 140 1.67 -13.42 -4.07
C PRO A 140 0.72 -12.51 -4.84
N ASP A 141 -0.49 -12.28 -4.33
CA ASP A 141 -1.49 -11.41 -4.94
C ASP A 141 -1.18 -9.94 -4.66
N LEU A 142 -0.47 -9.67 -3.55
CA LEU A 142 0.09 -8.36 -3.25
C LEU A 142 1.32 -8.08 -4.12
N ILE A 143 2.38 -8.85 -3.90
CA ILE A 143 3.65 -8.79 -4.62
C ILE A 143 4.26 -10.19 -4.61
N LYS A 144 4.89 -10.59 -5.72
CA LYS A 144 5.68 -11.83 -5.82
C LYS A 144 7.05 -11.70 -5.12
N GLY A 145 7.03 -11.38 -3.84
CA GLY A 145 8.19 -11.14 -2.98
C GLY A 145 7.74 -10.84 -1.53
N THR A 146 8.61 -10.21 -0.75
CA THR A 146 8.33 -9.78 0.62
C THR A 146 7.98 -8.29 0.63
N PHE A 147 6.79 -7.94 1.10
CA PHE A 147 6.34 -6.55 1.31
C PHE A 147 6.40 -6.23 2.80
N THR A 148 7.30 -5.33 3.20
CA THR A 148 7.47 -4.91 4.60
C THR A 148 6.95 -3.50 4.80
N VAL A 149 6.06 -3.32 5.77
CA VAL A 149 5.51 -2.03 6.19
C VAL A 149 6.20 -1.57 7.46
N TYR A 150 6.55 -0.29 7.50
CA TYR A 150 7.09 0.40 8.67
C TYR A 150 6.12 1.51 9.07
N LEU A 151 5.70 1.50 10.33
CA LEU A 151 5.09 2.66 10.97
C LEU A 151 6.14 3.41 11.76
N THR A 152 6.26 4.71 11.54
CA THR A 152 7.19 5.58 12.27
C THR A 152 6.48 6.73 12.94
N ALA A 153 7.10 7.25 14.00
CA ALA A 153 6.71 8.54 14.53
C ALA A 153 6.90 9.64 13.46
N PRO A 154 6.13 10.73 13.53
CA PRO A 154 6.29 11.86 12.62
C PRO A 154 7.71 12.40 12.67
N ALA A 155 8.34 12.55 11.50
CA ALA A 155 9.69 13.08 11.36
C ALA A 155 9.70 14.21 10.33
N VAL A 156 10.67 15.11 10.45
CA VAL A 156 10.88 16.18 9.48
C VAL A 156 11.43 15.57 8.20
N ALA A 157 10.71 15.74 7.10
CA ALA A 157 11.19 15.32 5.79
C ALA A 157 12.14 16.38 5.24
N VAL A 158 13.26 15.95 4.64
CA VAL A 158 14.32 16.85 4.17
C VAL A 158 14.55 16.66 2.68
N ASN A 159 14.47 17.75 1.93
CA ASN A 159 14.83 17.78 0.53
C ASN A 159 16.35 17.92 0.40
N ARG A 160 17.02 16.78 0.25
CA ARG A 160 18.48 16.71 0.11
C ARG A 160 19.00 17.56 -1.06
N ALA A 161 18.26 17.64 -2.17
CA ALA A 161 18.69 18.41 -3.34
C ALA A 161 18.70 19.92 -3.06
N ALA A 162 17.68 20.43 -2.36
CA ALA A 162 17.63 21.83 -1.94
C ALA A 162 18.72 22.15 -0.90
N VAL A 163 18.96 21.25 0.06
CA VAL A 163 20.06 21.41 1.03
C VAL A 163 21.42 21.43 0.35
N ALA A 164 21.65 20.53 -0.62
CA ALA A 164 22.88 20.50 -1.41
C ALA A 164 23.09 21.79 -2.23
N ALA A 165 22.02 22.37 -2.78
CA ALA A 165 22.11 23.63 -3.51
C ALA A 165 22.54 24.81 -2.61
N THR A 166 22.12 24.81 -1.34
CA THR A 166 22.42 25.89 -0.38
C THR A 166 23.78 25.71 0.30
N VAL A 167 24.19 24.48 0.59
CA VAL A 167 25.49 24.17 1.25
C VAL A 167 26.65 24.12 0.24
N GLY A 168 26.39 23.77 -1.01
CA GLY A 168 27.39 23.64 -2.06
C GLY A 168 28.00 22.25 -2.16
N ALA A 169 29.15 22.12 -2.84
CA ALA A 169 29.74 20.83 -3.24
C ALA A 169 30.37 19.99 -2.11
N ASN A 170 30.32 20.46 -0.85
CA ASN A 170 30.90 19.73 0.27
C ASN A 170 29.92 18.66 0.79
N GLU A 171 30.07 17.44 0.28
CA GLU A 171 29.16 16.32 0.58
C GLU A 171 29.07 15.99 2.08
N THR A 172 30.17 16.09 2.83
CA THR A 172 30.14 15.86 4.29
C THR A 172 29.34 16.93 5.02
N ALA A 173 29.42 18.18 4.56
CA ALA A 173 28.62 19.27 5.13
C ALA A 173 27.14 19.14 4.79
N VAL A 174 26.81 18.69 3.57
CA VAL A 174 25.42 18.39 3.16
C VAL A 174 24.85 17.29 4.04
N GLU A 175 25.57 16.19 4.21
CA GLU A 175 25.11 15.05 5.02
C GLU A 175 24.92 15.44 6.49
N ALA A 176 25.87 16.20 7.07
CA ALA A 176 25.74 16.72 8.42
C ALA A 176 24.53 17.65 8.58
N ALA A 177 24.27 18.53 7.61
CA ALA A 177 23.10 19.41 7.62
C ALA A 177 21.79 18.62 7.52
N VAL A 178 21.72 17.63 6.63
CA VAL A 178 20.55 16.74 6.48
C VAL A 178 20.30 15.96 7.76
N GLN A 179 21.34 15.35 8.34
CA GLN A 179 21.23 14.60 9.58
C GLN A 179 20.79 15.49 10.74
N TYR A 180 21.32 16.71 10.83
CA TYR A 180 20.88 17.68 11.83
C TYR A 180 19.40 17.99 11.68
N LEU A 181 18.94 18.35 10.47
CA LEU A 181 17.53 18.64 10.20
C LEU A 181 16.60 17.45 10.54
N GLN A 182 17.03 16.22 10.25
CA GLN A 182 16.26 15.00 10.52
C GLN A 182 16.17 14.63 12.02
N THR A 183 17.11 15.12 12.84
CA THR A 183 17.15 14.86 14.29
C THR A 183 16.51 15.98 15.11
N LEU A 184 16.03 17.04 14.47
CA LEU A 184 15.33 18.12 15.14
C LEU A 184 14.02 17.64 15.78
N ASN A 185 13.62 18.32 16.85
CA ASN A 185 12.35 18.06 17.50
C ASN A 185 11.20 18.42 16.56
N TYR A 186 10.43 17.40 16.15
CA TYR A 186 9.32 17.54 15.23
C TYR A 186 8.35 18.68 15.59
N THR A 187 7.91 18.75 16.85
CA THR A 187 6.87 19.71 17.27
C THR A 187 7.36 21.15 17.11
N ALA A 188 8.60 21.42 17.54
CA ALA A 188 9.18 22.75 17.42
C ALA A 188 9.47 23.12 15.95
N THR A 189 9.97 22.18 15.16
CA THR A 189 10.42 22.46 13.78
C THR A 189 9.26 22.68 12.81
N VAL A 190 8.11 22.06 13.05
CA VAL A 190 6.91 22.28 12.23
C VAL A 190 6.36 23.70 12.42
N GLU A 191 6.57 24.33 13.58
CA GLU A 191 6.13 25.70 13.85
C GLU A 191 7.11 26.77 13.35
N THR A 192 8.39 26.43 13.19
CA THR A 192 9.41 27.37 12.70
C THR A 192 9.40 27.47 11.17
N GLU A 193 9.51 28.70 10.65
CA GLU A 193 9.68 28.93 9.20
C GLU A 193 11.12 28.72 8.74
N THR A 194 12.10 29.03 9.60
CA THR A 194 13.53 28.93 9.27
C THR A 194 14.32 28.26 10.37
N VAL A 195 15.31 27.46 9.97
CA VAL A 195 16.28 26.81 10.87
C VAL A 195 17.67 27.21 10.45
N LYS A 196 18.48 27.67 11.40
CA LYS A 196 19.90 27.96 11.18
C LYS A 196 20.75 26.79 11.65
N VAL A 197 21.63 26.33 10.79
CA VAL A 197 22.53 25.21 11.08
C VAL A 197 23.97 25.65 10.84
N GLY A 198 24.80 25.54 11.86
CA GLY A 198 26.25 25.76 11.76
C GLY A 198 26.95 24.46 11.41
N VAL A 199 27.57 24.39 10.23
CA VAL A 199 28.38 23.24 9.80
C VAL A 199 29.76 23.75 9.41
N GLU A 200 30.81 23.18 10.03
CA GLU A 200 32.22 23.56 9.77
C GLU A 200 32.50 25.07 9.94
N GLY A 201 31.79 25.74 10.85
CA GLY A 201 31.95 27.18 11.11
C GLY A 201 31.22 28.11 10.14
N VAL A 202 30.51 27.55 9.15
CA VAL A 202 29.60 28.30 8.25
C VAL A 202 28.16 28.09 8.70
N SER A 203 27.40 29.18 8.82
CA SER A 203 25.98 29.11 9.18
C SER A 203 25.12 29.14 7.92
N TYR A 204 24.35 28.08 7.70
CA TYR A 204 23.35 27.98 6.66
C TYR A 204 21.96 28.24 7.24
N THR A 205 21.06 28.82 6.46
CA THR A 205 19.66 29.03 6.84
C THR A 205 18.79 28.22 5.89
N PHE A 206 17.95 27.35 6.46
CA PHE A 206 17.03 26.49 5.73
C PHE A 206 15.59 26.93 5.96
N ASN A 207 14.81 26.94 4.89
CA ASN A 207 13.41 27.38 4.89
C ASN A 207 12.46 26.18 4.83
N LYS A 208 11.37 26.26 5.61
CA LYS A 208 10.25 25.32 5.53
C LYS A 208 9.57 25.42 4.15
N GLY A 209 9.23 24.28 3.56
CA GLY A 209 8.59 24.21 2.24
C GLY A 209 9.58 24.21 1.05
N GLU A 210 10.86 24.46 1.31
CA GLU A 210 11.92 24.38 0.30
C GLU A 210 12.94 23.30 0.68
N HIS A 211 13.46 23.39 1.90
CA HIS A 211 14.53 22.53 2.41
C HIS A 211 14.03 21.42 3.31
N TYR A 212 13.02 21.71 4.13
CA TYR A 212 12.41 20.74 5.04
C TYR A 212 10.89 20.91 5.12
N PHE A 213 10.22 19.82 5.46
CA PHE A 213 8.76 19.67 5.39
C PHE A 213 8.24 18.94 6.64
N ALA A 214 6.96 19.14 6.97
CA ALA A 214 6.34 18.54 8.14
C ALA A 214 6.00 17.05 7.94
N SER A 215 5.91 16.60 6.70
CA SER A 215 5.85 15.18 6.36
C SER A 215 6.45 14.96 4.97
N VAL A 216 6.82 13.71 4.69
CA VAL A 216 7.19 13.27 3.34
C VAL A 216 6.07 13.57 2.33
N ALA A 217 4.81 13.58 2.77
CA ALA A 217 3.67 13.88 1.92
C ALA A 217 3.65 15.32 1.37
N ASP A 218 4.27 16.28 2.07
CA ASP A 218 4.31 17.69 1.61
C ASP A 218 5.42 17.94 0.58
N PHE A 219 6.34 16.98 0.43
CA PHE A 219 7.49 17.05 -0.45
C PHE A 219 7.26 16.34 -1.80
N LEU A 220 6.41 15.31 -1.83
CA LEU A 220 6.15 14.44 -2.99
C LEU A 220 4.91 14.84 -3.79
#